data_AF-A0A521SV37-F1
#
_entry.id   AF-A0A521SV37-F1
#
_cell.length_a   1.000
_cell.length_b   1.000
_cell.length_c   1.000
_cell.angle_alpha   90.00
_cell.angle_beta   90.00
_cell.angle_gamma   90.00
#
_symmetry.space_group_name_H-M   'P 1'
#
loop_
_entity.id
_entity.type
_entity.pdbx_description
1 polymer ?
#
loop_
_entity_poly.entity_id
_entity_poly.type
_entity_poly.pdbx_seq_one_letter_code
_entity_poly.pdbx_strand_id
1 'polypeptide(L)'
;MQIKLERPRFKEWIIWIVASSILFGLAGSFFHFPGDNFPPGSWQFSERLSAGVFGFILGAVTGAVIGGLQSIVLRLLRVGVRGWWWATALGAGVAHGLRDGAEFFDPEWVAALVSGVVISALYLRAARNISGDSRVWFGLCLGGWLAAWWLATIVENQFRFNYLPWNPMIGLLEGFSFSLVFGLVFALFTGAGLFGYFRKAES
;
A
#
# COMPACT_ATOMS: atom_id res chain seq x y z
N MET A 1 7.01 29.80 -25.73
CA MET A 1 5.71 29.10 -25.59
C MET A 1 5.47 28.82 -24.12
N GLN A 2 4.67 29.66 -23.45
CA GLN A 2 4.30 29.43 -22.05
C GLN A 2 3.16 28.42 -22.02
N ILE A 3 3.45 27.20 -21.58
CA ILE A 3 2.40 26.22 -21.27
C ILE A 3 1.70 26.73 -20.02
N LYS A 4 0.49 27.28 -20.17
CA LYS A 4 -0.40 27.52 -19.03
C LYS A 4 -0.60 26.17 -18.34
N LEU A 5 0.02 26.01 -17.17
CA LEU A 5 -0.26 24.89 -16.28
C LEU A 5 -1.67 25.13 -15.75
N GLU A 6 -2.64 24.41 -16.31
CA GLU A 6 -3.98 24.35 -15.74
C GLU A 6 -3.87 23.91 -14.28
N ARG A 7 -4.58 24.61 -13.39
CA ARG A 7 -4.65 24.29 -11.96
C ARG A 7 -4.87 22.81 -11.77
N PRO A 8 -4.14 22.06 -10.93
CA PRO A 8 -4.39 20.65 -10.78
C PRO A 8 -5.78 20.49 -10.18
N ARG A 9 -6.66 19.91 -10.99
CA ARG A 9 -8.09 19.89 -10.75
C ARG A 9 -8.34 18.78 -9.74
N PHE A 10 -9.44 18.92 -9.02
CA PHE A 10 -10.06 17.85 -8.26
C PHE A 10 -10.01 16.49 -8.99
N LYS A 11 -10.05 16.50 -10.33
CA LYS A 11 -9.87 15.34 -11.22
C LYS A 11 -8.56 14.56 -10.96
N GLU A 12 -7.41 15.20 -10.85
CA GLU A 12 -6.11 14.55 -10.66
C GLU A 12 -6.05 13.83 -9.30
N TRP A 13 -6.64 14.43 -8.28
CA TRP A 13 -6.81 13.82 -6.95
C TRP A 13 -7.73 12.58 -7.01
N ILE A 14 -8.87 12.68 -7.71
CA ILE A 14 -9.77 11.54 -7.92
C ILE A 14 -9.08 10.42 -8.71
N ILE A 15 -8.33 10.74 -9.77
CA ILE A 15 -7.56 9.76 -10.55
C ILE A 15 -6.59 9.00 -9.64
N TRP A 16 -5.87 9.70 -8.76
CA TRP A 16 -4.96 9.08 -7.81
C TRP A 16 -5.66 8.11 -6.85
N ILE A 17 -6.79 8.52 -6.30
CA ILE A 17 -7.59 7.70 -5.37
C ILE A 17 -8.10 6.45 -6.07
N VAL A 18 -8.76 6.62 -7.21
CA VAL A 18 -9.36 5.50 -7.95
C VAL A 18 -8.27 4.53 -8.41
N ALA A 19 -7.18 5.03 -9.00
CA ALA A 19 -6.10 4.18 -9.45
C ALA A 19 -5.46 3.42 -8.28
N SER A 20 -5.12 4.09 -7.18
CA SER A 20 -4.52 3.40 -6.03
C SER A 20 -5.46 2.39 -5.41
N SER A 21 -6.74 2.72 -5.23
CA SER A 21 -7.74 1.79 -4.66
C SER A 21 -7.87 0.53 -5.51
N ILE A 22 -7.99 0.67 -6.84
CA ILE A 22 -8.08 -0.46 -7.77
C ILE A 22 -6.79 -1.28 -7.75
N LEU A 23 -5.62 -0.63 -7.78
CA LEU A 23 -4.33 -1.32 -7.79
C LEU A 23 -4.12 -2.16 -6.52
N PHE A 24 -4.43 -1.61 -5.35
CA PHE A 24 -4.38 -2.38 -4.11
C PHE A 24 -5.45 -3.47 -4.09
N GLY A 25 -6.71 -3.18 -4.48
CA GLY A 25 -7.77 -4.19 -4.54
C GLY A 25 -7.40 -5.39 -5.41
N LEU A 26 -6.95 -5.15 -6.65
CA LEU A 26 -6.48 -6.21 -7.55
C LEU A 26 -5.28 -6.96 -6.96
N ALA A 27 -4.35 -6.22 -6.34
CA ALA A 27 -3.19 -6.84 -5.71
C ALA A 27 -3.59 -7.81 -4.58
N GLY A 28 -4.54 -7.42 -3.74
CA GLY A 28 -5.09 -8.27 -2.69
C GLY A 28 -5.71 -9.54 -3.23
N SER A 29 -6.48 -9.46 -4.32
CA SER A 29 -7.06 -10.66 -4.94
C SER A 29 -6.00 -11.59 -5.52
N PHE A 30 -5.11 -11.08 -6.37
CA PHE A 30 -4.25 -11.96 -7.19
C PHE A 30 -2.97 -12.42 -6.50
N PHE A 31 -2.54 -11.74 -5.43
CA PHE A 31 -1.30 -12.07 -4.75
C PHE A 31 -1.49 -12.61 -3.32
N HIS A 32 -2.69 -12.64 -2.73
CA HIS A 32 -2.93 -13.33 -1.45
C HIS A 32 -3.66 -14.67 -1.61
N PHE A 33 -4.25 -14.91 -2.77
CA PHE A 33 -4.89 -16.19 -3.08
C PHE A 33 -3.93 -17.16 -3.79
N PRO A 34 -3.83 -18.45 -3.39
CA PRO A 34 -4.51 -19.13 -2.27
C PRO A 34 -3.73 -19.11 -0.93
N GLY A 35 -2.72 -18.25 -0.78
CA GLY A 35 -1.74 -18.27 0.32
C GLY A 35 -2.31 -18.16 1.74
N ASP A 36 -3.44 -17.47 1.93
CA ASP A 36 -4.04 -17.27 3.27
C ASP A 36 -4.76 -18.52 3.83
N ASN A 37 -4.89 -19.60 3.04
CA ASN A 37 -5.57 -20.85 3.45
C ASN A 37 -4.62 -21.97 3.90
N PHE A 38 -3.31 -21.70 4.07
CA PHE A 38 -2.42 -22.68 4.70
C PHE A 38 -2.62 -22.64 6.22
N PRO A 39 -2.91 -23.77 6.88
CA PRO A 39 -3.28 -23.78 8.29
C PRO A 39 -2.15 -23.20 9.17
N PRO A 40 -2.41 -22.13 9.94
CA PRO A 40 -1.47 -21.59 10.92
C PRO A 40 -1.47 -22.55 12.11
N GLY A 41 -0.50 -23.47 12.17
CA GLY A 41 -0.48 -24.40 13.30
C GLY A 41 0.67 -25.39 13.42
N SER A 42 1.54 -25.56 12.42
CA SER A 42 2.61 -26.58 12.52
C SER A 42 4.00 -26.14 12.09
N TRP A 43 4.22 -24.85 11.84
CA TRP A 43 5.44 -24.42 11.16
C TRP A 43 6.63 -24.25 12.14
N GLN A 44 7.68 -25.07 11.99
CA GLN A 44 8.94 -24.96 12.72
C GLN A 44 9.65 -23.61 12.45
N PHE A 45 10.64 -23.21 13.25
CA PHE A 45 11.35 -21.93 13.09
C PHE A 45 11.89 -21.70 11.66
N SER A 46 12.44 -22.73 11.02
CA SER A 46 12.91 -22.70 9.63
C SER A 46 11.78 -22.42 8.64
N GLU A 47 10.60 -22.96 8.92
CA GLU A 47 9.39 -22.85 8.10
C GLU A 47 8.79 -21.43 8.21
N ARG A 48 8.93 -20.78 9.38
CA ARG A 48 8.54 -19.37 9.61
C ARG A 48 9.49 -18.38 8.95
N LEU A 49 10.80 -18.61 9.04
CA LEU A 49 11.78 -17.79 8.32
C LEU A 49 11.55 -17.89 6.81
N SER A 50 11.26 -19.10 6.30
CA SER A 50 10.89 -19.25 4.89
C SER A 50 9.58 -18.56 4.52
N ALA A 51 8.58 -18.54 5.41
CA ALA A 51 7.34 -17.81 5.20
C ALA A 51 7.58 -16.29 5.12
N GLY A 52 8.36 -15.71 6.04
CA GLY A 52 8.73 -14.30 5.99
C GLY A 52 9.54 -13.92 4.74
N VAL A 53 10.47 -14.78 4.30
CA VAL A 53 11.22 -14.55 3.05
C VAL A 53 10.30 -14.65 1.83
N PHE A 54 9.42 -15.65 1.79
CA PHE A 54 8.43 -15.80 0.73
C PHE A 54 7.48 -14.60 0.68
N GLY A 55 6.95 -14.18 1.83
CA GLY A 55 6.13 -12.99 1.99
C GLY A 55 6.85 -11.74 1.51
N PHE A 56 8.13 -11.56 1.85
CA PHE A 56 8.92 -10.45 1.34
C PHE A 56 9.02 -10.44 -0.18
N ILE A 57 9.33 -11.58 -0.81
CA ILE A 57 9.45 -11.69 -2.27
C ILE A 57 8.10 -11.39 -2.93
N LEU A 58 7.04 -12.03 -2.45
CA LEU A 58 5.69 -11.85 -2.95
C LEU A 58 5.25 -10.39 -2.83
N GLY A 59 5.41 -9.81 -1.64
CA GLY A 59 5.13 -8.41 -1.38
C GLY A 59 5.97 -7.47 -2.26
N ALA A 60 7.24 -7.78 -2.51
CA ALA A 60 8.09 -6.97 -3.38
C ALA A 60 7.66 -7.01 -4.84
N VAL A 61 7.27 -8.18 -5.35
CA VAL A 61 6.72 -8.34 -6.70
C VAL A 61 5.41 -7.56 -6.83
N THR A 62 4.49 -7.75 -5.89
CA THR A 62 3.21 -7.02 -5.84
C THR A 62 3.42 -5.52 -5.77
N GLY A 63 4.31 -5.07 -4.88
CA GLY A 63 4.64 -3.66 -4.72
C GLY A 63 5.32 -3.06 -5.96
N ALA A 64 6.13 -3.83 -6.70
CA ALA A 64 6.71 -3.38 -7.97
C ALA A 64 5.62 -3.16 -9.03
N VAL A 65 4.62 -4.03 -9.10
CA VAL A 65 3.47 -3.88 -10.02
C VAL A 65 2.64 -2.65 -9.64
N ILE A 66 2.23 -2.53 -8.37
CA ILE A 66 1.46 -1.38 -7.86
C ILE A 66 2.26 -0.09 -8.11
N GLY A 67 3.52 -0.05 -7.66
CA GLY A 67 4.38 1.12 -7.75
C GLY A 67 4.72 1.49 -9.20
N GLY A 68 4.85 0.51 -10.09
CA GLY A 68 5.02 0.74 -11.53
C GLY A 68 3.81 1.43 -12.13
N LEU A 69 2.60 0.93 -11.85
CA LEU A 69 1.35 1.51 -12.35
C LEU A 69 1.07 2.88 -11.71
N GLN A 70 1.33 3.05 -10.41
CA GLN A 70 1.28 4.36 -9.74
C GLN A 70 2.30 5.34 -10.34
N SER A 71 3.49 4.89 -10.72
CA SER A 71 4.48 5.74 -11.40
C SER A 71 3.96 6.24 -12.75
N ILE A 72 3.23 5.42 -13.50
CA ILE A 72 2.57 5.83 -14.75
C ILE A 72 1.53 6.90 -14.46
N VAL A 73 0.65 6.68 -13.47
CA VAL A 73 -0.35 7.68 -13.05
C VAL A 73 0.33 8.99 -12.67
N LEU A 74 1.35 8.96 -11.81
CA LEU A 74 2.07 10.16 -11.40
C LEU A 74 2.73 10.89 -12.57
N ARG A 75 3.28 10.17 -13.56
CA ARG A 75 3.79 10.78 -14.81
C ARG A 75 2.69 11.43 -15.63
N LEU A 76 1.51 10.80 -15.76
CA LEU A 76 0.34 11.38 -16.43
C LEU A 76 -0.12 12.66 -15.73
N LEU A 77 0.00 12.69 -14.40
CA LEU A 77 -0.26 13.87 -13.57
C LEU A 77 0.88 14.89 -13.54
N ARG A 78 1.95 14.69 -14.34
CA ARG A 78 3.16 15.54 -14.37
C ARG A 78 3.86 15.69 -13.02
N VAL A 79 3.71 14.69 -12.15
CA VAL A 79 4.37 14.63 -10.85
C VAL A 79 5.71 13.91 -10.99
N GLY A 80 6.80 14.65 -10.75
CA GLY A 80 8.17 14.16 -10.90
C GLY A 80 8.61 13.24 -9.76
N VAL A 81 8.20 11.98 -9.79
CA VAL A 81 8.71 10.94 -8.89
C VAL A 81 9.94 10.24 -9.46
N ARG A 82 10.92 9.97 -8.60
CA ARG A 82 12.04 9.07 -8.93
C ARG A 82 12.04 7.91 -7.96
N GLY A 83 11.98 6.70 -8.50
CA GLY A 83 12.11 5.52 -7.67
C GLY A 83 10.86 5.11 -6.90
N TRP A 84 9.70 5.61 -7.29
CA TRP A 84 8.43 5.25 -6.68
C TRP A 84 8.18 3.73 -6.71
N TRP A 85 8.39 3.10 -7.88
CA TRP A 85 8.21 1.66 -8.03
C TRP A 85 9.08 0.82 -7.07
N TRP A 86 10.35 1.17 -6.88
CA TRP A 86 11.23 0.43 -5.96
C TRP A 86 10.86 0.71 -4.51
N ALA A 87 10.41 1.92 -4.20
CA ALA A 87 9.97 2.29 -2.86
C ALA A 87 8.71 1.49 -2.47
N THR A 88 7.74 1.37 -3.39
CA THR A 88 6.55 0.55 -3.19
C THR A 88 6.90 -0.94 -3.12
N ALA A 89 7.81 -1.43 -3.98
CA ALA A 89 8.29 -2.81 -3.94
C ALA A 89 8.93 -3.17 -2.59
N LEU A 90 9.97 -2.45 -2.18
CA LEU A 90 10.64 -2.72 -0.90
C LEU A 90 9.70 -2.54 0.29
N GLY A 91 8.85 -1.51 0.22
CA GLY A 91 7.85 -1.23 1.23
C GLY A 91 6.87 -2.39 1.45
N ALA A 92 6.21 -2.83 0.37
CA ALA A 92 5.29 -3.96 0.41
C ALA A 92 6.01 -5.26 0.77
N GLY A 93 7.24 -5.47 0.29
CA GLY A 93 8.05 -6.61 0.69
C GLY A 93 8.31 -6.63 2.20
N VAL A 94 8.69 -5.51 2.81
CA VAL A 94 8.85 -5.42 4.26
C VAL A 94 7.52 -5.66 4.99
N ALA A 95 6.42 -5.07 4.52
CA ALA A 95 5.10 -5.27 5.12
C ALA A 95 4.70 -6.75 5.14
N HIS A 96 4.82 -7.44 4.01
CA HIS A 96 4.51 -8.86 3.91
C HIS A 96 5.48 -9.75 4.66
N GLY A 97 6.79 -9.51 4.53
CA GLY A 97 7.77 -10.33 5.24
C GLY A 97 7.64 -10.23 6.75
N LEU A 98 7.27 -9.06 7.28
CA LEU A 98 6.97 -8.89 8.69
C LEU A 98 5.65 -9.56 9.09
N ARG A 99 4.59 -9.44 8.27
CA ARG A 99 3.28 -10.08 8.53
C ARG A 99 3.37 -11.61 8.49
N ASP A 100 4.00 -12.16 7.48
CA ASP A 100 4.07 -13.61 7.27
C ASP A 100 5.08 -14.27 8.22
N GLY A 101 6.00 -13.47 8.78
CA GLY A 101 6.84 -13.85 9.91
C GLY A 101 6.27 -13.47 11.28
N ALA A 102 5.06 -12.91 11.38
CA ALA A 102 4.61 -12.11 12.53
C ALA A 102 4.40 -12.84 13.86
N GLU A 103 4.58 -14.17 13.97
CA GLU A 103 4.72 -14.75 15.31
C GLU A 103 5.94 -14.17 16.08
N PHE A 104 6.83 -13.42 15.42
CA PHE A 104 7.87 -12.60 16.07
C PHE A 104 7.40 -11.20 16.54
N PHE A 105 6.23 -10.75 16.08
CA PHE A 105 5.68 -9.41 16.29
C PHE A 105 4.22 -9.52 16.77
N ASP A 106 3.99 -10.24 17.87
CA ASP A 106 2.76 -10.08 18.65
C ASP A 106 2.95 -8.86 19.57
N PRO A 107 2.16 -7.79 19.40
CA PRO A 107 0.94 -7.66 18.57
C PRO A 107 1.14 -7.16 17.13
N GLU A 108 0.28 -7.62 16.20
CA GLU A 108 0.33 -7.35 14.75
C GLU A 108 0.42 -5.84 14.38
N TRP A 109 -0.09 -4.96 15.24
CA TRP A 109 0.02 -3.51 15.02
C TRP A 109 1.49 -3.04 15.01
N VAL A 110 2.40 -3.78 15.66
CA VAL A 110 3.85 -3.50 15.61
C VAL A 110 4.38 -3.73 14.20
N ALA A 111 3.98 -4.82 13.53
CA ALA A 111 4.35 -5.07 12.14
C ALA A 111 3.79 -3.97 11.21
N ALA A 112 2.54 -3.54 11.43
CA ALA A 112 1.93 -2.43 10.70
C ALA A 112 2.69 -1.10 10.91
N LEU A 113 3.13 -0.82 12.15
CA LEU A 113 3.91 0.37 12.47
C LEU A 113 5.30 0.35 11.81
N VAL A 114 6.05 -0.74 11.96
CA VAL A 114 7.40 -0.86 11.41
C VAL A 114 7.36 -0.75 9.89
N SER A 115 6.45 -1.48 9.23
CA SER A 115 6.26 -1.40 7.78
C SER A 115 5.83 0.01 7.33
N GLY A 116 4.94 0.65 8.07
CA GLY A 116 4.50 2.02 7.80
C GLY A 116 5.63 3.04 7.88
N VAL A 117 6.53 2.91 8.86
CA VAL A 117 7.72 3.76 9.00
C VAL A 117 8.66 3.54 7.81
N VAL A 118 8.93 2.28 7.45
CA VAL A 118 9.79 1.95 6.31
C VAL A 118 9.22 2.53 5.02
N ILE A 119 7.95 2.25 4.71
CA ILE A 119 7.27 2.78 3.50
C ILE A 119 7.31 4.29 3.47
N SER A 120 6.98 4.95 4.57
CA SER A 120 6.97 6.40 4.65
C SER A 120 8.35 7.01 4.42
N ALA A 121 9.41 6.38 4.95
CA ALA A 121 10.79 6.81 4.71
C ALA A 121 11.22 6.60 3.25
N LEU A 122 10.81 5.49 2.62
CA LEU A 122 11.10 5.23 1.21
C LEU A 122 10.34 6.20 0.29
N TYR A 123 9.06 6.44 0.57
CA TYR A 123 8.21 7.38 -0.16
C TYR A 123 8.72 8.80 -0.02
N LEU A 124 9.25 9.16 1.15
CA LEU A 124 9.88 10.46 1.35
C LEU A 124 11.07 10.67 0.41
N ARG A 125 11.91 9.66 0.23
CA ARG A 125 13.04 9.72 -0.72
C ARG A 125 12.55 9.80 -2.16
N ALA A 126 11.53 9.02 -2.51
CA ALA A 126 10.96 8.99 -3.86
C ALA A 126 10.23 10.29 -4.24
N ALA A 127 9.61 10.95 -3.25
CA ALA A 127 8.80 12.14 -3.39
C ALA A 127 9.49 13.42 -2.89
N ARG A 128 10.81 13.41 -2.71
CA ARG A 128 11.58 14.56 -2.18
C ARG A 128 11.38 15.87 -2.96
N ASN A 129 10.95 15.78 -4.21
CA ASN A 129 10.69 16.94 -5.08
C ASN A 129 9.22 17.39 -5.09
N ILE A 130 8.34 16.68 -4.38
CA ILE A 130 6.87 16.82 -4.44
C ILE A 130 6.34 17.50 -3.17
N SER A 131 7.05 17.50 -2.05
CA SER A 131 6.58 18.22 -0.86
C SER A 131 7.58 19.28 -0.45
N GLY A 132 7.10 20.50 -0.25
CA GLY A 132 7.90 21.57 0.37
C GLY A 132 8.19 21.31 1.85
N ASP A 133 7.50 20.33 2.46
CA ASP A 133 7.77 19.87 3.83
C ASP A 133 7.77 18.32 3.88
N SER A 134 8.97 17.78 4.00
CA SER A 134 9.25 16.35 4.11
C SER A 134 8.54 15.70 5.31
N ARG A 135 8.33 16.45 6.40
CA ARG A 135 7.70 15.94 7.62
C ARG A 135 6.21 15.72 7.43
N VAL A 136 5.55 16.65 6.73
CA VAL A 136 4.12 16.53 6.41
C VAL A 136 3.90 15.32 5.50
N TRP A 137 4.73 15.14 4.47
CA TRP A 137 4.61 13.99 3.57
C TRP A 137 4.82 12.65 4.30
N PHE A 138 5.83 12.57 5.16
CA PHE A 138 6.06 11.41 5.99
C PHE A 138 4.85 11.12 6.90
N GLY A 139 4.32 12.15 7.56
CA GLY A 139 3.14 12.04 8.44
C GLY A 139 1.89 11.56 7.69
N LEU A 140 1.65 12.06 6.48
CA LEU A 140 0.55 11.60 5.64
C LEU A 140 0.71 10.15 5.19
N CYS A 141 1.92 9.73 4.81
CA CYS A 141 2.19 8.35 4.44
C CYS A 141 2.01 7.41 5.64
N LEU A 142 2.57 7.77 6.81
CA LEU A 142 2.52 6.93 8.00
C LEU A 142 1.11 6.87 8.58
N GLY A 143 0.46 8.02 8.74
CA GLY A 143 -0.92 8.11 9.23
C GLY A 143 -1.90 7.41 8.28
N GLY A 144 -1.73 7.59 6.97
CA GLY A 144 -2.52 6.90 5.96
C GLY A 144 -2.33 5.38 6.00
N TRP A 145 -1.09 4.91 6.17
CA TRP A 145 -0.78 3.48 6.27
C TRP A 145 -1.43 2.83 7.49
N LEU A 146 -1.27 3.45 8.66
CA LEU A 146 -1.84 2.95 9.92
C LEU A 146 -3.37 2.99 9.92
N ALA A 147 -3.96 4.09 9.44
CA ALA A 147 -5.42 4.21 9.32
C ALA A 147 -5.99 3.21 8.32
N ALA A 148 -5.31 3.00 7.18
CA ALA A 148 -5.67 2.03 6.17
C ALA A 148 -5.65 0.60 6.73
N TRP A 149 -4.56 0.22 7.40
CA TRP A 149 -4.44 -1.08 8.06
C TRP A 149 -5.54 -1.30 9.10
N TRP A 150 -5.75 -0.33 9.99
CA TRP A 150 -6.75 -0.43 11.05
C TRP A 150 -8.17 -0.57 10.49
N LEU A 151 -8.56 0.27 9.53
CA LEU A 151 -9.89 0.21 8.95
C LEU A 151 -10.11 -1.04 8.09
N ALA A 152 -9.11 -1.45 7.31
CA ALA A 152 -9.18 -2.68 6.52
C ALA A 152 -9.33 -3.92 7.43
N THR A 153 -8.63 -3.95 8.57
CA THR A 153 -8.75 -5.02 9.57
C THR A 153 -10.12 -5.02 10.25
N ILE A 154 -10.72 -3.85 10.52
CA ILE A 154 -12.10 -3.78 11.02
C ILE A 154 -13.07 -4.35 9.99
N VAL A 155 -12.96 -3.92 8.73
CA VAL A 155 -13.78 -4.41 7.62
C VAL A 155 -13.65 -5.91 7.49
N GLU A 156 -12.43 -6.43 7.37
CA GLU A 156 -12.15 -7.87 7.31
C GLU A 156 -12.77 -8.63 8.49
N ASN A 157 -12.63 -8.14 9.73
CA ASN A 157 -13.24 -8.79 10.90
C ASN A 157 -14.77 -8.76 10.93
N GLN A 158 -15.41 -7.75 10.33
CA GLN A 158 -16.86 -7.68 10.19
C GLN A 158 -17.39 -8.56 9.04
N PHE A 159 -16.60 -8.68 7.97
CA PHE A 159 -16.96 -9.42 6.77
C PHE A 159 -16.48 -10.86 6.77
N ARG A 160 -15.65 -11.30 7.75
CA ARG A 160 -15.15 -12.68 7.87
C ARG A 160 -16.20 -13.61 7.36
N PHE A 161 -15.97 -14.13 6.14
CA PHE A 161 -16.94 -14.99 5.48
C PHE A 161 -16.80 -16.33 6.18
N ASN A 162 -17.42 -16.41 7.36
CA ASN A 162 -17.34 -17.56 8.22
C ASN A 162 -17.75 -18.79 7.37
N TYR A 163 -16.85 -19.78 7.31
CA TYR A 163 -17.13 -21.20 7.00
C TYR A 163 -16.76 -21.82 5.64
N LEU A 164 -15.94 -21.24 4.75
CA LEU A 164 -15.42 -22.01 3.60
C LEU A 164 -13.95 -21.73 3.26
N PRO A 165 -12.99 -22.24 4.05
CA PRO A 165 -11.53 -22.06 3.84
C PRO A 165 -10.99 -22.63 2.52
N TRP A 166 -11.85 -23.19 1.66
CA TRP A 166 -11.50 -23.79 0.39
C TRP A 166 -12.21 -23.17 -0.80
N ASN A 167 -13.00 -22.10 -0.61
CA ASN A 167 -13.65 -21.43 -1.73
C ASN A 167 -12.73 -20.35 -2.32
N PRO A 168 -12.18 -20.57 -3.53
CA PRO A 168 -11.27 -19.62 -4.14
C PRO A 168 -11.89 -18.24 -4.36
N MET A 169 -13.19 -18.18 -4.65
CA MET A 169 -13.87 -16.91 -4.88
C MET A 169 -14.02 -16.09 -3.60
N ILE A 170 -14.14 -16.75 -2.45
CA ILE A 170 -14.23 -16.06 -1.15
C ILE A 170 -12.87 -15.45 -0.80
N GLY A 171 -11.77 -16.20 -0.92
CA GLY A 171 -10.43 -15.67 -0.66
C GLY A 171 -10.05 -14.52 -1.61
N LEU A 172 -10.42 -14.61 -2.89
CA LEU A 172 -10.25 -13.49 -3.83
C LEU A 172 -11.02 -12.24 -3.42
N LEU A 173 -12.26 -12.41 -2.91
CA LEU A 173 -13.13 -11.31 -2.48
C LEU A 173 -12.67 -10.70 -1.16
N GLU A 174 -12.22 -11.52 -0.21
CA GLU A 174 -11.62 -11.08 1.06
C GLU A 174 -10.38 -10.23 0.80
N GLY A 175 -9.41 -10.79 0.05
CA GLY A 175 -8.20 -10.09 -0.36
C GLY A 175 -8.50 -8.80 -1.12
N PHE A 176 -9.49 -8.83 -2.03
CA PHE A 176 -9.96 -7.64 -2.74
C PHE A 176 -10.46 -6.57 -1.76
N SER A 177 -11.38 -6.94 -0.86
CA SER A 177 -12.09 -6.02 0.01
C SER A 177 -11.17 -5.35 1.02
N PHE A 178 -10.30 -6.13 1.68
CA PHE A 178 -9.27 -5.61 2.58
C PHE A 178 -8.38 -4.62 1.85
N SER A 179 -7.83 -5.03 0.69
CA SER A 179 -6.84 -4.23 -0.02
C SER A 179 -7.47 -3.02 -0.72
N LEU A 180 -8.73 -3.10 -1.13
CA LEU A 180 -9.47 -1.97 -1.68
C LEU A 180 -9.66 -0.88 -0.61
N VAL A 181 -10.10 -1.26 0.60
CA VAL A 181 -10.26 -0.33 1.72
C VAL A 181 -8.91 0.25 2.11
N PHE A 182 -7.88 -0.59 2.19
CA PHE A 182 -6.52 -0.15 2.46
C PHE A 182 -6.06 0.91 1.44
N GLY A 183 -6.16 0.59 0.15
CA GLY A 183 -5.78 1.46 -0.95
C GLY A 183 -6.54 2.77 -0.97
N LEU A 184 -7.84 2.74 -0.68
CA LEU A 184 -8.69 3.94 -0.60
C LEU A 184 -8.22 4.88 0.51
N VAL A 185 -8.09 4.37 1.74
CA VAL A 185 -7.68 5.20 2.90
C VAL A 185 -6.27 5.73 2.69
N PHE A 186 -5.33 4.88 2.28
CA PHE A 186 -3.97 5.30 2.01
C PHE A 186 -3.89 6.37 0.90
N ALA A 187 -4.68 6.22 -0.17
CA ALA A 187 -4.73 7.16 -1.28
C ALA A 187 -5.38 8.49 -0.92
N LEU A 188 -6.34 8.53 0.02
CA LEU A 188 -6.91 9.78 0.53
C LEU A 188 -5.84 10.64 1.22
N PHE A 189 -5.04 10.03 2.10
CA PHE A 189 -3.98 10.72 2.83
C PHE A 189 -2.86 11.18 1.90
N THR A 190 -2.31 10.27 1.08
CA THR A 190 -1.24 10.61 0.14
C THR A 190 -1.72 11.56 -0.96
N GLY A 191 -2.97 11.42 -1.39
CA GLY A 191 -3.64 12.32 -2.33
C GLY A 191 -3.80 13.75 -1.78
N ALA A 192 -4.09 13.91 -0.49
CA ALA A 192 -4.12 15.23 0.14
C ALA A 192 -2.74 15.92 0.09
N GLY A 193 -1.66 15.16 0.27
CA GLY A 193 -0.29 15.65 0.11
C GLY A 193 0.02 16.07 -1.33
N LEU A 194 -0.40 15.26 -2.32
CA LEU A 194 -0.29 15.59 -3.74
C LEU A 194 -1.10 16.85 -4.10
N PHE A 195 -2.30 17.00 -3.53
CA PHE A 195 -3.13 18.19 -3.71
C PHE A 195 -2.46 19.45 -3.14
N GLY A 196 -1.81 19.34 -1.99
CA GLY A 196 -1.00 20.43 -1.42
C GLY A 196 0.18 20.83 -2.31
N TYR A 197 0.88 19.86 -2.91
CA TYR A 197 1.95 20.12 -3.89
C TYR A 197 1.43 20.90 -5.09
N PHE A 198 0.33 20.40 -5.65
CA PHE A 198 -0.32 20.96 -6.82
C PHE A 198 -0.69 22.44 -6.64
N ARG A 199 -1.23 22.81 -5.48
CA ARG A 199 -1.53 24.22 -5.17
C ARG A 199 -0.29 25.10 -5.06
N LYS A 200 0.84 24.58 -4.56
CA LYS A 200 2.10 25.33 -4.45
C LYS A 200 2.80 25.52 -5.79
N ALA A 201 2.66 24.57 -6.72
CA ALA A 201 3.25 24.70 -8.06
C ALA A 201 2.59 25.82 -8.90
N GLU A 202 1.43 26.33 -8.48
CA GLU A 202 0.72 27.45 -9.13
C GLU A 202 1.13 28.84 -8.64
N SER A 203 1.73 28.94 -7.44
CA SER A 203 2.11 30.21 -6.78
C SER A 203 3.53 30.62 -7.11
#